data_AF-A0A2A4WT08-F1
#
_entry.id   AF-A0A2A4WT08-F1
#
_cell.length_a   1.000
_cell.length_b   1.000
_cell.length_c   1.000
_cell.angle_alpha   90.00
_cell.angle_beta   90.00
_cell.angle_gamma   90.00
#
_symmetry.space_group_name_H-M   'P 1'
#
loop_
_entity.id
_entity.type
_entity.pdbx_description
1 polymer ?
#
loop_
_entity_poly.entity_id
_entity_poly.type
_entity_poly.pdbx_seq_one_letter_code
_entity_poly.pdbx_strand_id
1 'polypeptide(L)'
;MQHYKVMISVWRLFIAAVCFNQLAYSIIVGDDTSVSRQANVFFPSADTDNNMQGFASFENGITLEDASTTCTFNSLLRLSGSVNWSHGEFHLLRDVKLSDPCYIMSMGHIFGNNHTLELAPSTTALDLQLEETYTLDSVSIKLSNNLTLSLHLSFNNESAIFGNGYAIDFAQTGSISVGAGGSLLLKNLTLKNLSSSRLACLDTNATVTLQNVNIILDDHYSFDLGHFDIVGKVFVDGRYTFSYKSGSISRIQNHGVLSLGEKTTFRYEPSTAEQNGLSFIDSTGCFFLNGGVLSSSTTGLQLTKGNLLIDGKVGIQSDAISSAEGIIFGNGIDASSDLKVVIMPEGNIELQSGYLVNKNLS
;
A
#
# COMPACT_ATOMS: atom_id res chain seq x y z
N MET A 1 24.46 -22.13 -68.15
CA MET A 1 24.51 -20.69 -67.78
C MET A 1 23.35 -20.21 -66.89
N GLN A 2 22.23 -20.94 -66.78
CA GLN A 2 21.06 -20.53 -66.00
C GLN A 2 21.15 -20.89 -64.50
N HIS A 3 21.96 -21.90 -64.12
CA HIS A 3 22.15 -22.31 -62.72
C HIS A 3 23.02 -21.36 -61.88
N TYR A 4 23.86 -20.51 -62.49
CA TYR A 4 24.71 -19.56 -61.75
C TYR A 4 23.98 -18.27 -61.32
N LYS A 5 22.85 -17.94 -61.95
CA LYS A 5 22.07 -16.72 -61.61
C LYS A 5 21.22 -16.88 -60.35
N VAL A 6 20.79 -18.09 -60.01
CA VAL A 6 19.97 -18.35 -58.82
C VAL A 6 20.81 -18.31 -57.53
N MET A 7 22.04 -18.80 -57.57
CA MET A 7 22.93 -18.84 -56.40
C MET A 7 23.39 -17.45 -55.92
N ILE A 8 23.58 -16.51 -56.86
CA ILE A 8 23.94 -15.11 -56.54
C ILE A 8 22.74 -14.34 -55.95
N SER A 9 21.51 -14.70 -56.33
CA SER A 9 20.28 -14.10 -55.80
C SER A 9 19.99 -14.56 -54.38
N VAL A 10 20.22 -15.84 -54.06
CA VAL A 10 20.04 -16.39 -52.70
C VAL A 10 21.12 -15.85 -51.75
N TRP A 11 22.36 -15.70 -52.19
CA TRP A 11 23.42 -15.08 -51.37
C TRP A 11 23.19 -13.60 -51.09
N ARG A 12 22.60 -12.84 -52.02
CA ARG A 12 22.20 -11.44 -51.77
C ARG A 12 21.00 -11.32 -50.84
N LEU A 13 20.06 -12.26 -50.88
CA LEU A 13 18.95 -12.34 -49.91
C LEU A 13 19.46 -12.73 -48.51
N PHE A 14 20.45 -13.62 -48.42
CA PHE A 14 21.04 -14.05 -47.15
C PHE A 14 21.94 -12.97 -46.54
N ILE A 15 22.70 -12.22 -47.34
CA ILE A 15 23.47 -11.07 -46.85
C ILE A 15 22.55 -9.90 -46.46
N ALA A 16 21.45 -9.68 -47.16
CA ALA A 16 20.45 -8.69 -46.73
C ALA A 16 19.72 -9.14 -45.44
N ALA A 17 19.43 -10.42 -45.26
CA ALA A 17 18.82 -10.93 -44.02
C ALA A 17 19.79 -10.95 -42.83
N VAL A 18 21.09 -11.15 -43.05
CA VAL A 18 22.12 -11.15 -42.00
C VAL A 18 22.57 -9.73 -41.61
N CYS A 19 22.45 -8.74 -42.51
CA CYS A 19 22.74 -7.33 -42.23
C CYS A 19 21.58 -6.54 -41.57
N PHE A 20 20.41 -7.16 -41.35
CA PHE A 20 19.31 -6.61 -40.55
C PHE A 20 19.16 -7.30 -39.19
N ASN A 21 20.22 -7.93 -38.67
CA ASN A 21 20.39 -7.96 -37.22
C ASN A 21 20.71 -6.52 -36.81
N GLN A 22 19.67 -5.71 -36.66
CA GLN A 22 19.80 -4.44 -35.98
C GLN A 22 20.38 -4.76 -34.61
N LEU A 23 21.64 -4.38 -34.42
CA LEU A 23 22.13 -4.06 -33.10
C LEU A 23 21.23 -2.91 -32.65
N ALA A 24 20.15 -3.28 -31.95
CA ALA A 24 19.25 -2.34 -31.33
C ALA A 24 20.07 -1.67 -30.23
N TYR A 25 20.46 -0.43 -30.49
CA TYR A 25 21.14 0.40 -29.51
C TYR A 25 20.05 1.07 -28.72
N SER A 26 20.15 0.99 -27.40
CA SER A 26 19.21 1.64 -26.51
C SER A 26 18.87 3.07 -26.94
N ILE A 27 17.57 3.39 -26.93
CA ILE A 27 17.16 4.77 -27.15
C ILE A 27 17.54 5.57 -25.91
N ILE A 28 18.47 6.50 -26.10
CA ILE A 28 18.82 7.53 -25.14
C ILE A 28 18.16 8.83 -25.59
N VAL A 29 17.23 9.34 -24.78
CA VAL A 29 16.55 10.60 -25.04
C VAL A 29 16.96 11.65 -24.03
N GLY A 30 17.53 12.74 -24.52
CA GLY A 30 18.02 13.85 -23.72
C GLY A 30 19.53 13.97 -23.75
N ASP A 31 20.03 14.79 -22.84
CA ASP A 31 21.45 15.06 -22.66
C ASP A 31 21.68 15.50 -21.19
N ASP A 32 22.90 15.31 -20.66
CA ASP A 32 23.28 15.68 -19.30
C ASP A 32 23.96 17.07 -19.22
N THR A 33 23.99 17.82 -20.31
CA THR A 33 24.59 19.16 -20.40
C THR A 33 23.69 20.19 -21.08
N SER A 34 22.69 19.76 -21.84
CA SER A 34 21.83 20.63 -22.65
C SER A 34 20.35 20.29 -22.55
N VAL A 35 19.53 21.33 -22.40
CA VAL A 35 18.08 21.18 -22.28
C VAL A 35 17.44 20.91 -23.63
N SER A 36 16.56 19.91 -23.67
CA SER A 36 15.76 19.57 -24.85
C SER A 36 14.29 19.38 -24.48
N ARG A 37 13.39 19.70 -25.42
CA ARG A 37 11.96 19.39 -25.32
C ARG A 37 11.66 18.27 -26.29
N GLN A 38 11.00 17.23 -25.79
CA GLN A 38 10.71 16.03 -26.55
C GLN A 38 9.26 16.01 -27.02
N ALA A 39 9.06 15.46 -28.22
CA ALA A 39 7.73 15.00 -28.64
C ALA A 39 7.30 13.81 -27.76
N ASN A 40 6.18 13.16 -28.07
CA ASN A 40 5.89 11.87 -27.46
C ASN A 40 7.01 10.90 -27.83
N VAL A 41 7.61 10.26 -26.84
CA VAL A 41 8.75 9.36 -27.05
C VAL A 41 8.29 7.91 -26.96
N PHE A 42 8.61 7.13 -28.00
CA PHE A 42 8.37 5.69 -28.03
C PHE A 42 9.67 4.95 -27.71
N PHE A 43 9.64 4.08 -26.71
CA PHE A 43 10.75 3.24 -26.28
C PHE A 43 10.47 1.79 -26.68
N PRO A 44 11.30 1.19 -27.57
CA PRO A 44 11.07 -0.14 -28.09
C PRO A 44 11.52 -1.23 -27.11
N SER A 45 10.92 -2.41 -27.22
CA SER A 45 11.25 -3.58 -26.40
C SER A 45 12.48 -4.34 -26.89
N ALA A 46 12.89 -4.11 -28.14
CA ALA A 46 14.13 -4.65 -28.69
C ALA A 46 15.38 -4.11 -27.97
N ASP A 47 15.24 -2.97 -27.27
CA ASP A 47 16.32 -2.31 -26.54
C ASP A 47 16.26 -2.64 -25.04
N THR A 48 17.38 -3.09 -24.47
CA THR A 48 17.45 -3.51 -23.07
C THR A 48 17.76 -2.40 -22.07
N ASP A 49 18.12 -1.20 -22.54
CA ASP A 49 18.65 -0.10 -21.71
C ASP A 49 18.10 1.28 -22.10
N ASN A 50 16.81 1.40 -22.44
CA ASN A 50 16.23 2.71 -22.78
C ASN A 50 16.44 3.72 -21.65
N ASN A 51 16.76 4.97 -21.98
CA ASN A 51 17.18 5.95 -20.98
C ASN A 51 16.64 7.36 -21.27
N MET A 52 16.10 7.99 -20.24
CA MET A 52 15.69 9.39 -20.21
C MET A 52 16.71 10.23 -19.45
N GLN A 53 17.52 11.02 -20.14
CA GLN A 53 18.65 11.76 -19.56
C GLN A 53 18.29 13.10 -18.91
N GLY A 54 19.27 13.66 -18.18
CA GLY A 54 19.18 14.76 -17.21
C GLY A 54 18.32 15.95 -17.60
N PHE A 55 18.40 16.40 -18.85
CA PHE A 55 17.81 17.66 -19.28
C PHE A 55 16.78 17.51 -20.42
N ALA A 56 16.12 16.35 -20.56
CA ALA A 56 14.99 16.17 -21.47
C ALA A 56 13.63 16.44 -20.79
N SER A 57 12.84 17.35 -21.35
CA SER A 57 11.44 17.60 -20.96
C SER A 57 10.51 16.71 -21.79
N PHE A 58 9.71 15.86 -21.13
CA PHE A 58 8.80 14.91 -21.77
C PHE A 58 7.36 15.43 -21.70
N GLU A 59 7.11 16.58 -22.34
CA GLU A 59 5.85 17.30 -22.15
C GLU A 59 4.65 16.66 -22.88
N ASN A 60 4.93 15.85 -23.91
CA ASN A 60 3.91 15.19 -24.74
C ASN A 60 3.76 13.70 -24.42
N GLY A 61 4.37 13.23 -23.33
CA GLY A 61 4.24 11.87 -22.85
C GLY A 61 5.31 10.91 -23.34
N ILE A 62 5.16 9.67 -22.90
CA ILE A 62 6.06 8.55 -23.20
C ILE A 62 5.24 7.29 -23.44
N THR A 63 5.76 6.40 -24.27
CA THR A 63 5.19 5.08 -24.51
C THR A 63 6.30 4.03 -24.44
N LEU A 64 6.18 3.08 -23.53
CA LEU A 64 6.91 1.82 -23.61
C LEU A 64 6.17 0.89 -24.59
N GLU A 65 6.89 0.16 -25.42
CA GLU A 65 6.28 -0.69 -26.46
C GLU A 65 5.41 -1.79 -25.87
N ASP A 66 5.93 -2.50 -24.87
CA ASP A 66 5.28 -3.67 -24.27
C ASP A 66 5.88 -4.03 -22.88
N ALA A 67 5.42 -5.15 -22.32
CA ALA A 67 5.84 -5.67 -21.02
C ALA A 67 7.32 -6.05 -20.92
N SER A 68 8.00 -6.25 -22.05
CA SER A 68 9.44 -6.53 -22.09
C SER A 68 10.31 -5.28 -22.24
N THR A 69 9.69 -4.10 -22.40
CA THR A 69 10.42 -2.83 -22.48
C THR A 69 10.86 -2.39 -21.09
N THR A 70 12.15 -2.13 -20.93
CA THR A 70 12.71 -1.49 -19.73
C THR A 70 13.07 -0.04 -20.07
N CYS A 71 12.91 0.88 -19.13
CA CYS A 71 13.36 2.27 -19.28
C CYS A 71 13.81 2.88 -17.96
N THR A 72 14.96 3.54 -17.99
CA THR A 72 15.52 4.28 -16.86
C THR A 72 15.19 5.77 -16.94
N PHE A 73 14.63 6.33 -15.88
CA PHE A 73 14.37 7.75 -15.73
C PHE A 73 15.45 8.46 -14.93
N ASN A 74 16.13 9.40 -15.58
CA ASN A 74 17.15 10.25 -15.00
C ASN A 74 16.99 11.72 -15.43
N SER A 75 15.78 12.20 -15.75
CA SER A 75 15.55 13.62 -16.12
C SER A 75 15.20 14.51 -14.92
N LEU A 76 15.77 15.72 -14.84
CA LEU A 76 15.42 16.75 -13.85
C LEU A 76 14.07 17.42 -14.18
N LEU A 77 13.61 17.26 -15.42
CA LEU A 77 12.44 17.96 -15.93
C LEU A 77 11.20 17.08 -15.78
N ARG A 78 10.05 17.74 -15.81
CA ARG A 78 8.75 17.12 -15.54
C ARG A 78 8.34 16.20 -16.69
N LEU A 79 7.55 15.18 -16.35
CA LEU A 79 6.84 14.33 -17.30
C LEU A 79 5.38 14.78 -17.34
N SER A 80 4.81 15.01 -18.52
CA SER A 80 3.39 15.34 -18.72
C SER A 80 2.88 14.69 -20.01
N GLY A 81 1.61 14.89 -20.34
CA GLY A 81 0.96 14.29 -21.49
C GLY A 81 0.53 12.84 -21.23
N SER A 82 0.52 12.03 -22.28
CA SER A 82 0.11 10.62 -22.20
C SER A 82 1.26 9.74 -21.73
N VAL A 83 1.12 9.14 -20.55
CA VAL A 83 2.10 8.21 -19.98
C VAL A 83 1.58 6.79 -20.17
N ASN A 84 2.24 6.01 -21.01
CA ASN A 84 1.88 4.64 -21.33
C ASN A 84 3.06 3.72 -21.00
N TRP A 85 3.03 3.07 -19.83
CA TRP A 85 4.11 2.16 -19.42
C TRP A 85 3.95 0.74 -19.95
N SER A 86 2.80 0.39 -20.54
CA SER A 86 2.52 -0.84 -21.28
C SER A 86 2.97 -2.13 -20.56
N HIS A 87 2.85 -2.19 -19.23
CA HIS A 87 3.32 -3.28 -18.37
C HIS A 87 4.84 -3.45 -18.31
N GLY A 88 5.62 -2.58 -18.97
CA GLY A 88 7.08 -2.59 -18.94
C GLY A 88 7.65 -2.15 -17.59
N GLU A 89 8.98 -2.10 -17.52
CA GLU A 89 9.70 -1.72 -16.32
C GLU A 89 10.19 -0.27 -16.37
N PHE A 90 9.85 0.50 -15.35
CA PHE A 90 10.26 1.90 -15.20
C PHE A 90 11.14 2.08 -13.97
N HIS A 91 12.43 2.32 -14.20
CA HIS A 91 13.47 2.40 -13.17
C HIS A 91 13.80 3.85 -12.87
N LEU A 92 13.73 4.26 -11.60
CA LEU A 92 14.00 5.64 -11.20
C LEU A 92 15.45 5.79 -10.74
N LEU A 93 16.17 6.79 -11.25
CA LEU A 93 17.45 7.26 -10.69
C LEU A 93 17.31 8.62 -10.00
N ARG A 94 16.07 9.12 -9.89
CA ARG A 94 15.67 10.36 -9.22
C ARG A 94 14.16 10.41 -9.09
N ASP A 95 13.70 11.39 -8.33
CA ASP A 95 12.28 11.67 -8.19
C ASP A 95 11.65 12.08 -9.53
N VAL A 96 10.46 11.54 -9.80
CA VAL A 96 9.64 11.87 -10.96
C VAL A 96 8.48 12.72 -10.50
N LYS A 97 8.26 13.85 -11.17
CA LYS A 97 7.07 14.66 -10.99
C LYS A 97 6.23 14.66 -12.26
N LEU A 98 5.08 14.00 -12.19
CA LEU A 98 4.06 14.11 -13.22
C LEU A 98 3.40 15.49 -13.13
N SER A 99 3.17 16.13 -14.26
CA SER A 99 2.61 17.49 -14.33
C SER A 99 1.41 17.57 -15.23
N ASP A 100 0.50 18.50 -14.92
CA ASP A 100 -0.71 18.68 -15.70
C ASP A 100 -0.41 19.23 -17.10
N PRO A 101 -1.14 18.76 -18.13
CA PRO A 101 -2.03 17.61 -18.09
C PRO A 101 -1.23 16.30 -18.08
N CYS A 102 -1.62 15.32 -17.26
CA CYS A 102 -1.06 13.96 -17.31
C CYS A 102 -2.18 12.92 -17.38
N TYR A 103 -2.07 12.01 -18.35
CA TYR A 103 -2.99 10.91 -18.57
C TYR A 103 -2.23 9.60 -18.49
N ILE A 104 -2.42 8.83 -17.41
CA ILE A 104 -1.84 7.49 -17.28
C ILE A 104 -2.72 6.55 -18.10
N MET A 105 -2.23 6.17 -19.28
CA MET A 105 -2.94 5.32 -20.23
C MET A 105 -2.77 3.83 -19.92
N SER A 106 -1.68 3.48 -19.25
CA SER A 106 -1.42 2.16 -18.70
C SER A 106 -0.40 2.22 -17.57
N MET A 107 -0.36 1.17 -16.75
CA MET A 107 0.63 1.00 -15.69
C MET A 107 1.76 0.07 -16.14
N GLY A 108 2.88 0.16 -15.45
CA GLY A 108 4.02 -0.75 -15.55
C GLY A 108 4.55 -1.11 -14.17
N HIS A 109 5.57 -1.95 -14.13
CA HIS A 109 6.33 -2.20 -12.91
C HIS A 109 7.27 -1.01 -12.65
N ILE A 110 7.25 -0.47 -11.43
CA ILE A 110 8.04 0.70 -11.06
C ILE A 110 9.09 0.30 -10.03
N PHE A 111 10.36 0.52 -10.37
CA PHE A 111 11.50 0.30 -9.49
C PHE A 111 12.03 1.66 -9.05
N GLY A 112 11.63 2.06 -7.85
CA GLY A 112 11.86 3.40 -7.34
C GLY A 112 13.29 3.68 -6.92
N ASN A 113 14.08 2.67 -6.54
CA ASN A 113 15.44 2.85 -6.00
C ASN A 113 15.49 3.93 -4.89
N ASN A 114 14.47 3.95 -4.02
CA ASN A 114 14.23 4.92 -2.95
C ASN A 114 13.86 6.35 -3.42
N HIS A 115 13.38 6.50 -4.66
CA HIS A 115 12.88 7.75 -5.20
C HIS A 115 11.35 7.85 -5.13
N THR A 116 10.87 9.08 -5.34
CA THR A 116 9.46 9.43 -5.30
C THR A 116 8.87 9.54 -6.71
N LEU A 117 7.68 8.97 -6.92
CA LEU A 117 6.78 9.31 -8.02
C LEU A 117 5.65 10.20 -7.48
N GLU A 118 5.71 11.49 -7.81
CA GLU A 118 4.64 12.46 -7.53
C GLU A 118 3.63 12.46 -8.68
N LEU A 119 2.39 12.04 -8.38
CA LEU A 119 1.30 12.04 -9.35
C LEU A 119 0.87 13.48 -9.67
N ALA A 120 0.35 13.69 -10.87
CA ALA A 120 -0.17 14.98 -11.28
C ALA A 120 -1.55 15.24 -10.64
N PRO A 121 -1.96 16.49 -10.39
CA PRO A 121 -3.31 16.80 -9.95
C PRO A 121 -4.42 16.28 -10.89
N SER A 122 -4.14 16.14 -12.19
CA SER A 122 -5.06 15.54 -13.17
C SER A 122 -5.18 14.02 -13.06
N THR A 123 -4.31 13.34 -12.32
CA THR A 123 -4.38 11.90 -12.09
C THR A 123 -5.40 11.59 -10.99
N THR A 124 -6.66 11.40 -11.40
CA THR A 124 -7.77 11.11 -10.49
C THR A 124 -8.16 9.64 -10.42
N ALA A 125 -7.64 8.81 -11.33
CA ALA A 125 -7.90 7.37 -11.34
C ALA A 125 -6.70 6.59 -11.86
N LEU A 126 -6.49 5.41 -11.29
CA LEU A 126 -5.76 4.30 -11.89
C LEU A 126 -6.80 3.23 -12.20
N ASP A 127 -7.43 3.36 -13.37
CA ASP A 127 -8.53 2.52 -13.82
C ASP A 127 -8.20 1.96 -15.20
N LEU A 128 -7.70 0.73 -15.23
CA LEU A 128 -7.35 0.00 -16.45
C LEU A 128 -8.14 -1.31 -16.45
N GLN A 129 -8.59 -1.73 -17.62
CA GLN A 129 -9.49 -2.88 -17.79
C GLN A 129 -8.75 -4.24 -17.73
N LEU A 130 -7.71 -4.35 -16.90
CA LEU A 130 -6.86 -5.54 -16.80
C LEU A 130 -6.69 -5.97 -15.34
N GLU A 131 -6.95 -7.25 -15.07
CA GLU A 131 -6.77 -7.88 -13.75
C GLU A 131 -5.30 -8.32 -13.55
N GLU A 132 -4.38 -7.37 -13.62
CA GLU A 132 -2.95 -7.62 -13.40
C GLU A 132 -2.44 -6.96 -12.13
N THR A 133 -1.36 -7.50 -11.58
CA THR A 133 -0.66 -6.93 -10.41
C THR A 133 0.56 -6.16 -10.86
N TYR A 134 0.61 -4.86 -10.52
CA TYR A 134 1.71 -3.98 -10.84
C TYR A 134 2.65 -3.86 -9.63
N THR A 135 3.94 -4.13 -9.86
CA THR A 135 4.96 -4.06 -8.81
C THR A 135 5.43 -2.63 -8.60
N LEU A 136 5.52 -2.23 -7.35
CA LEU A 136 6.08 -0.96 -6.89
C LEU A 136 7.18 -1.28 -5.89
N ASP A 137 8.43 -1.22 -6.30
CA ASP A 137 9.58 -1.63 -5.49
C ASP A 137 10.36 -0.42 -5.00
N SER A 138 10.60 -0.34 -3.69
CA SER A 138 11.44 0.71 -3.09
C SER A 138 11.06 2.12 -3.54
N VAL A 139 9.76 2.44 -3.52
CA VAL A 139 9.22 3.66 -4.13
C VAL A 139 8.28 4.41 -3.18
N SER A 140 8.35 5.73 -3.22
CA SER A 140 7.37 6.59 -2.57
C SER A 140 6.39 7.15 -3.59
N ILE A 141 5.09 6.90 -3.43
CA ILE A 141 4.04 7.51 -4.24
C ILE A 141 3.48 8.72 -3.51
N LYS A 142 3.41 9.87 -4.18
CA LYS A 142 2.82 11.08 -3.60
C LYS A 142 1.56 11.46 -4.36
N LEU A 143 0.44 11.51 -3.64
CA LEU A 143 -0.84 11.91 -4.20
C LEU A 143 -0.93 13.44 -4.31
N SER A 144 -1.50 13.90 -5.42
CA SER A 144 -1.82 15.32 -5.67
C SER A 144 -3.32 15.55 -5.85
N ASN A 145 -4.13 14.50 -5.77
CA ASN A 145 -5.59 14.52 -5.79
C ASN A 145 -6.14 13.23 -5.17
N ASN A 146 -7.46 13.15 -4.99
CA ASN A 146 -8.12 11.87 -4.68
C ASN A 146 -7.93 10.91 -5.87
N LEU A 147 -7.69 9.64 -5.54
CA LEU A 147 -7.38 8.59 -6.50
C LEU A 147 -8.40 7.47 -6.40
N THR A 148 -9.15 7.22 -7.46
CA THR A 148 -9.88 5.95 -7.61
C THR A 148 -8.90 4.86 -8.06
N LEU A 149 -8.84 3.76 -7.32
CA LEU A 149 -7.94 2.64 -7.61
C LEU A 149 -8.75 1.42 -8.04
N SER A 150 -8.60 0.99 -9.29
CA SER A 150 -9.14 -0.28 -9.80
C SER A 150 -8.07 -1.36 -9.99
N LEU A 151 -6.79 -1.01 -9.83
CA LEU A 151 -5.66 -1.92 -10.07
C LEU A 151 -5.22 -2.64 -8.79
N HIS A 152 -4.51 -3.77 -8.98
CA HIS A 152 -3.76 -4.44 -7.92
C HIS A 152 -2.33 -3.89 -7.87
N LEU A 153 -1.96 -3.24 -6.78
CA LEU A 153 -0.63 -2.67 -6.57
C LEU A 153 0.12 -3.50 -5.53
N SER A 154 1.25 -4.10 -5.90
CA SER A 154 2.11 -4.86 -4.98
C SER A 154 3.34 -4.05 -4.61
N PHE A 155 3.39 -3.58 -3.38
CA PHE A 155 4.53 -2.85 -2.84
C PHE A 155 5.57 -3.80 -2.25
N ASN A 156 6.80 -3.69 -2.71
CA ASN A 156 7.94 -4.50 -2.26
C ASN A 156 8.99 -3.63 -1.56
N ASN A 157 9.84 -4.29 -0.76
CA ASN A 157 10.88 -3.63 0.04
C ASN A 157 10.31 -2.48 0.88
N GLU A 158 11.04 -1.40 1.08
CA GLU A 158 10.57 -0.21 1.81
C GLU A 158 9.89 0.76 0.84
N SER A 159 8.58 0.88 0.93
CA SER A 159 7.78 1.76 0.08
C SER A 159 6.83 2.63 0.89
N ALA A 160 6.32 3.70 0.27
CA ALA A 160 5.40 4.62 0.94
C ALA A 160 4.33 5.17 0.00
N ILE A 161 3.18 5.52 0.57
CA ILE A 161 2.17 6.38 -0.05
C ILE A 161 1.96 7.60 0.85
N PHE A 162 2.33 8.77 0.33
CA PHE A 162 2.07 10.07 0.92
C PHE A 162 0.79 10.65 0.34
N GLY A 163 -0.32 10.56 1.06
CA GLY A 163 -1.60 11.01 0.53
C GLY A 163 -1.83 12.52 0.57
N ASN A 164 -1.03 13.29 1.32
CA ASN A 164 -1.17 14.75 1.44
C ASN A 164 -2.59 15.24 1.78
N GLY A 165 -3.35 14.44 2.53
CA GLY A 165 -4.75 14.71 2.89
C GLY A 165 -5.78 14.21 1.87
N TYR A 166 -5.36 13.66 0.73
CA TYR A 166 -6.24 13.06 -0.27
C TYR A 166 -6.64 11.63 0.09
N ALA A 167 -7.61 11.10 -0.65
CA ALA A 167 -8.14 9.76 -0.49
C ALA A 167 -7.66 8.80 -1.58
N ILE A 168 -7.50 7.53 -1.21
CA ILE A 168 -7.55 6.41 -2.14
C ILE A 168 -8.93 5.77 -1.98
N ASP A 169 -9.68 5.70 -3.07
CA ASP A 169 -10.99 5.09 -3.15
C ASP A 169 -10.89 3.77 -3.90
N PHE A 170 -11.05 2.65 -3.19
CA PHE A 170 -10.97 1.33 -3.79
C PHE A 170 -12.21 1.06 -4.64
N ALA A 171 -12.03 1.00 -5.95
CA ALA A 171 -13.04 0.50 -6.87
C ALA A 171 -13.21 -1.04 -6.72
N GLN A 172 -14.07 -1.64 -7.53
CA GLN A 172 -14.47 -3.04 -7.38
C GLN A 172 -13.28 -4.01 -7.28
N THR A 173 -12.29 -3.84 -8.15
CA THR A 173 -11.10 -4.70 -8.28
C THR A 173 -9.86 -4.14 -7.59
N GLY A 174 -9.86 -2.89 -7.12
CA GLY A 174 -8.66 -2.26 -6.57
C GLY A 174 -8.14 -2.96 -5.31
N SER A 175 -6.83 -3.18 -5.25
CA SER A 175 -6.18 -3.62 -4.02
C SER A 175 -4.72 -3.15 -3.91
N ILE A 176 -4.22 -3.17 -2.69
CA ILE A 176 -2.83 -2.91 -2.31
C ILE A 176 -2.34 -4.14 -1.54
N SER A 177 -1.26 -4.74 -2.01
CA SER A 177 -0.55 -5.80 -1.30
C SER A 177 0.85 -5.35 -0.89
N VAL A 178 1.34 -5.87 0.24
CA VAL A 178 2.73 -5.73 0.68
C VAL A 178 3.44 -7.06 0.50
N GLY A 179 4.48 -7.06 -0.33
CA GLY A 179 5.29 -8.23 -0.64
C GLY A 179 6.00 -8.82 0.57
N ALA A 180 6.56 -10.02 0.39
CA ALA A 180 7.19 -10.77 1.46
C ALA A 180 8.32 -9.98 2.14
N GLY A 181 8.25 -9.83 3.47
CA GLY A 181 9.18 -9.02 4.26
C GLY A 181 9.21 -7.52 3.93
N GLY A 182 8.33 -7.04 3.05
CA GLY A 182 8.22 -5.64 2.67
C GLY A 182 7.60 -4.77 3.77
N SER A 183 7.76 -3.47 3.64
CA SER A 183 7.13 -2.48 4.50
C SER A 183 6.47 -1.38 3.67
N LEU A 184 5.23 -1.07 4.00
CA LEU A 184 4.46 -0.01 3.36
C LEU A 184 4.04 1.04 4.39
N LEU A 185 4.52 2.26 4.23
CA LEU A 185 4.03 3.42 4.97
C LEU A 185 2.84 4.07 4.25
N LEU A 186 1.67 4.09 4.88
CA LEU A 186 0.52 4.87 4.45
C LEU A 186 0.40 6.10 5.34
N LYS A 187 0.58 7.30 4.77
CA LYS A 187 0.66 8.55 5.55
C LYS A 187 -0.28 9.65 5.08
N ASN A 188 -0.97 10.27 6.05
CA ASN A 188 -1.83 11.44 5.87
C ASN A 188 -2.84 11.25 4.73
N LEU A 189 -3.69 10.21 4.82
CA LEU A 189 -4.60 9.84 3.74
C LEU A 189 -5.89 9.20 4.26
N THR A 190 -6.91 9.16 3.41
CA THR A 190 -8.15 8.40 3.68
C THR A 190 -8.23 7.20 2.76
N LEU A 191 -8.34 5.99 3.31
CA LEU A 191 -8.70 4.78 2.58
C LEU A 191 -10.22 4.65 2.58
N LYS A 192 -10.85 4.72 1.41
CA LYS A 192 -12.30 4.59 1.25
C LYS A 192 -12.67 3.28 0.60
N ASN A 193 -13.82 2.74 0.98
CA ASN A 193 -14.36 1.50 0.45
C ASN A 193 -13.41 0.32 0.70
N LEU A 194 -12.75 0.31 1.87
CA LEU A 194 -11.93 -0.81 2.27
C LEU A 194 -12.84 -1.98 2.70
N SER A 195 -12.59 -3.15 2.13
CA SER A 195 -13.36 -4.37 2.36
C SER A 195 -12.50 -5.60 2.04
N SER A 196 -12.97 -6.78 2.42
CA SER A 196 -12.31 -8.06 2.14
C SER A 196 -10.83 -8.01 2.52
N SER A 197 -9.92 -8.27 1.59
CA SER A 197 -8.46 -8.18 1.79
C SER A 197 -7.83 -7.14 0.86
N ARG A 198 -8.54 -6.02 0.58
CA ARG A 198 -8.09 -4.97 -0.37
C ARG A 198 -6.82 -4.25 0.06
N LEU A 199 -6.46 -4.29 1.34
CA LEU A 199 -5.13 -3.96 1.85
C LEU A 199 -4.62 -5.21 2.56
N ALA A 200 -3.55 -5.83 2.08
CA ALA A 200 -3.08 -7.10 2.65
C ALA A 200 -1.56 -7.23 2.62
N CYS A 201 -1.02 -7.97 3.58
CA CYS A 201 0.34 -8.48 3.51
C CYS A 201 0.34 -9.85 2.82
N LEU A 202 1.38 -10.16 2.06
CA LEU A 202 1.54 -11.46 1.40
C LEU A 202 2.31 -12.48 2.26
N ASP A 203 2.94 -12.06 3.36
CA ASP A 203 3.57 -12.94 4.34
C ASP A 203 3.45 -12.41 5.79
N THR A 204 3.94 -13.19 6.75
CA THR A 204 3.91 -12.85 8.18
C THR A 204 4.94 -11.79 8.60
N ASN A 205 5.95 -11.53 7.78
CA ASN A 205 7.02 -10.58 8.10
C ASN A 205 6.75 -9.17 7.56
N ALA A 206 5.82 -9.05 6.62
CA ALA A 206 5.44 -7.79 6.02
C ALA A 206 4.73 -6.86 7.00
N THR A 207 4.94 -5.56 6.80
CA THR A 207 4.49 -4.51 7.72
C THR A 207 3.69 -3.44 6.98
N VAL A 208 2.54 -3.06 7.53
CA VAL A 208 1.81 -1.84 7.11
C VAL A 208 1.90 -0.81 8.22
N THR A 209 2.57 0.31 7.99
CA THR A 209 2.56 1.44 8.93
C THR A 209 1.46 2.42 8.55
N LEU A 210 0.51 2.64 9.45
CA LEU A 210 -0.59 3.58 9.29
C LEU A 210 -0.27 4.86 10.08
N GLN A 211 0.03 5.95 9.38
CA GLN A 211 0.35 7.24 9.99
C GLN A 211 -0.67 8.33 9.64
N ASN A 212 -1.48 8.75 10.62
CA ASN A 212 -2.53 9.76 10.38
C ASN A 212 -3.49 9.36 9.25
N VAL A 213 -4.07 8.16 9.36
CA VAL A 213 -4.90 7.55 8.32
C VAL A 213 -6.35 7.40 8.80
N ASN A 214 -7.30 7.75 7.94
CA ASN A 214 -8.70 7.40 8.12
C ASN A 214 -9.03 6.19 7.25
N ILE A 215 -9.66 5.18 7.81
CA ILE A 215 -10.12 3.96 7.13
C ILE A 215 -11.64 3.97 7.17
N ILE A 216 -12.26 4.02 6.00
CA ILE A 216 -13.72 3.94 5.83
C ILE A 216 -14.04 2.60 5.20
N LEU A 217 -14.60 1.71 6.02
CA LEU A 217 -15.05 0.39 5.62
C LEU A 217 -16.36 0.49 4.82
N ASP A 218 -16.48 -0.32 3.78
CA ASP A 218 -17.72 -0.49 2.98
C ASP A 218 -18.26 -1.93 3.01
N ASP A 219 -17.48 -2.84 3.60
CA ASP A 219 -17.91 -4.17 4.02
C ASP A 219 -16.95 -4.66 5.13
N HIS A 220 -17.13 -5.89 5.63
CA HIS A 220 -16.18 -6.53 6.50
C HIS A 220 -14.80 -6.63 5.85
N TYR A 221 -13.77 -6.26 6.60
CA TYR A 221 -12.37 -6.26 6.19
C TYR A 221 -11.57 -7.25 7.05
N SER A 222 -10.58 -7.92 6.45
CA SER A 222 -9.76 -8.95 7.08
C SER A 222 -8.28 -8.65 6.89
N PHE A 223 -7.53 -8.55 7.98
CA PHE A 223 -6.08 -8.45 8.01
C PHE A 223 -5.48 -9.79 8.44
N ASP A 224 -5.07 -10.59 7.46
CA ASP A 224 -4.83 -12.03 7.65
C ASP A 224 -3.36 -12.41 7.90
N LEU A 225 -2.43 -11.60 7.40
CA LEU A 225 -0.99 -11.83 7.46
C LEU A 225 -0.26 -10.54 7.80
N GLY A 226 1.02 -10.65 8.18
CA GLY A 226 1.87 -9.52 8.53
C GLY A 226 1.43 -8.83 9.81
N HIS A 227 1.89 -7.61 10.05
CA HIS A 227 1.39 -6.79 11.15
C HIS A 227 1.23 -5.34 10.72
N PHE A 228 0.49 -4.56 11.50
CA PHE A 228 0.41 -3.13 11.31
C PHE A 228 0.95 -2.36 12.52
N ASP A 229 1.48 -1.17 12.21
CA ASP A 229 1.96 -0.21 13.19
C ASP A 229 1.11 1.07 13.12
N ILE A 230 0.59 1.51 14.26
CA ILE A 230 -0.23 2.73 14.38
C ILE A 230 0.65 3.88 14.87
N VAL A 231 0.84 4.89 14.00
CA VAL A 231 1.60 6.10 14.30
C VAL A 231 0.68 7.33 14.21
N GLY A 232 0.74 8.22 15.19
CA GLY A 232 -0.17 9.37 15.22
C GLY A 232 -1.62 8.91 15.39
N LYS A 233 -2.56 9.40 14.58
CA LYS A 233 -3.99 9.09 14.73
C LYS A 233 -4.52 8.24 13.59
N VAL A 234 -4.99 7.04 13.88
CA VAL A 234 -5.68 6.18 12.92
C VAL A 234 -7.13 6.04 13.35
N PHE A 235 -8.05 6.34 12.45
CA PHE A 235 -9.49 6.23 12.70
C PHE A 235 -10.10 5.21 11.74
N VAL A 236 -10.88 4.27 12.27
CA VAL A 236 -11.57 3.23 11.51
C VAL A 236 -13.08 3.39 11.72
N ASP A 237 -13.82 3.51 10.63
CA ASP A 237 -15.27 3.72 10.62
C ASP A 237 -15.94 2.94 9.49
N GLY A 238 -17.27 2.97 9.41
CA GLY A 238 -18.07 2.35 8.35
C GLY A 238 -19.14 1.39 8.85
N ARG A 239 -19.22 1.12 10.16
CA ARG A 239 -20.20 0.20 10.79
C ARG A 239 -20.04 -1.27 10.40
N TYR A 240 -18.87 -1.62 9.86
CA TYR A 240 -18.49 -2.99 9.53
C TYR A 240 -17.44 -3.52 10.51
N THR A 241 -16.95 -4.73 10.24
CA THR A 241 -15.94 -5.38 11.08
C THR A 241 -14.56 -5.23 10.45
N PHE A 242 -13.61 -4.73 11.24
CA PHE A 242 -12.18 -4.96 11.01
C PHE A 242 -11.80 -6.25 11.76
N SER A 243 -11.53 -7.32 11.02
CA SER A 243 -11.08 -8.60 11.55
C SER A 243 -9.55 -8.67 11.54
N TYR A 244 -8.94 -8.79 12.71
CA TYR A 244 -7.52 -9.07 12.85
C TYR A 244 -7.30 -10.58 12.99
N LYS A 245 -6.83 -11.21 11.90
CA LYS A 245 -6.59 -12.67 11.81
C LYS A 245 -5.11 -13.04 11.77
N SER A 246 -4.23 -12.07 11.62
CA SER A 246 -2.79 -12.32 11.63
C SER A 246 -2.32 -12.92 12.96
N GLY A 247 -1.40 -13.88 12.87
CA GLY A 247 -0.66 -14.42 14.01
C GLY A 247 0.51 -13.54 14.46
N SER A 248 0.80 -12.45 13.75
CA SER A 248 1.89 -11.52 14.13
C SER A 248 1.39 -10.50 15.17
N ILE A 249 2.31 -9.74 15.77
CA ILE A 249 1.97 -8.70 16.74
C ILE A 249 1.93 -7.33 16.06
N SER A 250 0.76 -6.72 16.02
CA SER A 250 0.54 -5.33 15.63
C SER A 250 0.74 -4.39 16.82
N ARG A 251 1.21 -3.16 16.54
CA ARG A 251 1.70 -2.25 17.58
C ARG A 251 1.03 -0.90 17.49
N ILE A 252 0.56 -0.41 18.63
CA ILE A 252 0.22 0.99 18.84
C ILE A 252 1.48 1.65 19.40
N GLN A 253 2.10 2.49 18.56
CA GLN A 253 3.37 3.16 18.88
C GLN A 253 3.17 4.23 19.96
N ASN A 254 4.26 4.80 20.47
CA ASN A 254 4.21 5.87 21.47
C ASN A 254 3.36 7.04 20.96
N HIS A 255 2.41 7.50 21.78
CA HIS A 255 1.39 8.49 21.43
C HIS A 255 0.52 8.14 20.21
N GLY A 256 0.59 6.91 19.72
CA GLY A 256 -0.29 6.37 18.70
C GLY A 256 -1.71 6.20 19.22
N VAL A 257 -2.70 6.51 18.40
CA VAL A 257 -4.11 6.38 18.71
C VAL A 257 -4.78 5.58 17.62
N LEU A 258 -5.23 4.36 17.94
CA LEU A 258 -6.20 3.63 17.13
C LEU A 258 -7.59 3.98 17.63
N SER A 259 -8.45 4.52 16.77
CA SER A 259 -9.81 4.94 17.12
C SER A 259 -10.84 4.18 16.30
N LEU A 260 -11.90 3.68 16.93
CA LEU A 260 -13.06 3.09 16.26
C LEU A 260 -14.27 4.00 16.36
N GLY A 261 -14.93 4.21 15.22
CA GLY A 261 -16.18 4.94 15.12
C GLY A 261 -17.40 4.12 15.55
N GLU A 262 -18.55 4.80 15.58
CA GLU A 262 -19.81 4.22 16.06
C GLU A 262 -20.20 2.97 15.27
N LYS A 263 -20.64 1.94 15.99
CA LYS A 263 -21.10 0.65 15.42
C LYS A 263 -20.07 -0.09 14.57
N THR A 264 -18.82 0.38 14.53
CA THR A 264 -17.72 -0.33 13.89
C THR A 264 -17.16 -1.35 14.88
N THR A 265 -16.89 -2.57 14.40
CA THR A 265 -16.37 -3.65 15.22
C THR A 265 -14.90 -3.87 14.93
N PHE A 266 -14.06 -3.94 15.96
CA PHE A 266 -12.75 -4.56 15.85
C PHE A 266 -12.83 -5.96 16.45
N ARG A 267 -12.57 -6.97 15.62
CA ARG A 267 -12.63 -8.38 16.01
C ARG A 267 -11.23 -8.96 16.01
N TYR A 268 -10.77 -9.38 17.18
CA TYR A 268 -9.52 -10.09 17.37
C TYR A 268 -9.75 -11.60 17.23
N GLU A 269 -9.25 -12.19 16.16
CA GLU A 269 -9.43 -13.62 15.84
C GLU A 269 -8.20 -14.19 15.12
N PRO A 270 -7.01 -14.11 15.75
CA PRO A 270 -5.77 -14.54 15.11
C PRO A 270 -5.84 -16.03 14.74
N SER A 271 -5.11 -16.38 13.68
CA SER A 271 -4.90 -17.78 13.24
C SER A 271 -3.99 -18.59 14.18
N THR A 272 -3.55 -18.00 15.29
CA THR A 272 -2.68 -18.60 16.31
C THR A 272 -3.31 -18.48 17.70
N ALA A 273 -2.65 -19.05 18.71
CA ALA A 273 -3.07 -18.93 20.11
C ALA A 273 -2.54 -17.65 20.81
N GLU A 274 -1.97 -16.70 20.06
CA GLU A 274 -1.48 -15.44 20.64
C GLU A 274 -2.64 -14.61 21.17
N GLN A 275 -2.52 -14.08 22.38
CA GLN A 275 -3.53 -13.21 23.01
C GLN A 275 -3.12 -11.73 22.98
N ASN A 276 -1.82 -11.44 22.77
CA ASN A 276 -1.23 -10.11 22.77
C ASN A 276 -0.91 -9.61 21.34
N GLY A 277 -1.64 -10.08 20.35
CA GLY A 277 -1.40 -9.74 18.94
C GLY A 277 -1.72 -8.29 18.58
N LEU A 278 -2.38 -7.55 19.48
CA LEU A 278 -2.44 -6.09 19.48
C LEU A 278 -1.79 -5.58 20.77
N SER A 279 -0.69 -4.85 20.64
CA SER A 279 0.13 -4.42 21.79
C SER A 279 0.39 -2.91 21.78
N PHE A 280 0.50 -2.33 22.97
CA PHE A 280 1.00 -0.97 23.15
C PHE A 280 2.51 -1.01 23.41
N ILE A 281 3.28 -0.16 22.73
CA ILE A 281 4.73 -0.06 22.99
C ILE A 281 4.99 0.44 24.41
N ASP A 282 4.24 1.45 24.84
CA ASP A 282 4.33 2.07 26.16
C ASP A 282 2.95 2.47 26.72
N SER A 283 2.96 3.19 27.85
CA SER A 283 1.75 3.69 28.51
C SER A 283 1.10 4.90 27.84
N THR A 284 1.65 5.41 26.75
CA THR A 284 1.16 6.60 26.04
C THR A 284 0.30 6.27 24.82
N GLY A 285 0.41 5.04 24.29
CA GLY A 285 -0.46 4.54 23.24
C GLY A 285 -1.93 4.46 23.70
N CYS A 286 -2.85 4.59 22.75
CA CYS A 286 -4.28 4.66 23.04
C CYS A 286 -5.09 3.83 22.04
N PHE A 287 -6.00 3.02 22.56
CA PHE A 287 -7.10 2.43 21.81
C PHE A 287 -8.38 3.14 22.25
N PHE A 288 -8.98 3.91 21.34
CA PHE A 288 -10.17 4.71 21.60
C PHE A 288 -11.39 4.06 20.95
N LEU A 289 -12.37 3.69 21.76
CA LEU A 289 -13.64 3.13 21.33
C LEU A 289 -14.72 4.21 21.48
N ASN A 290 -15.24 4.73 20.37
CA ASN A 290 -16.33 5.69 20.35
C ASN A 290 -17.61 5.03 19.79
N GLY A 291 -18.43 4.48 20.68
CA GLY A 291 -19.69 3.80 20.29
C GLY A 291 -19.51 2.52 19.47
N GLY A 292 -18.28 1.99 19.38
CA GLY A 292 -17.92 0.78 18.63
C GLY A 292 -18.03 -0.52 19.45
N VAL A 293 -17.60 -1.63 18.85
CA VAL A 293 -17.55 -2.95 19.50
C VAL A 293 -16.13 -3.50 19.49
N LEU A 294 -15.65 -3.94 20.66
CA LEU A 294 -14.45 -4.76 20.77
C LEU A 294 -14.87 -6.22 20.93
N SER A 295 -14.47 -7.07 19.99
CA SER A 295 -14.83 -8.50 19.94
C SER A 295 -13.57 -9.36 19.95
N SER A 296 -13.61 -10.54 20.60
CA SER A 296 -12.58 -11.56 20.49
C SER A 296 -13.16 -12.93 20.16
N SER A 297 -12.40 -13.77 19.43
CA SER A 297 -12.66 -15.21 19.34
C SER A 297 -12.35 -15.92 20.67
N THR A 298 -12.46 -17.25 20.68
CA THR A 298 -12.02 -18.12 21.80
C THR A 298 -10.51 -18.06 22.06
N THR A 299 -9.72 -17.43 21.18
CA THR A 299 -8.30 -17.17 21.49
C THR A 299 -8.19 -16.20 22.68
N GLY A 300 -9.10 -15.24 22.79
CA GLY A 300 -9.04 -14.15 23.76
C GLY A 300 -8.09 -13.04 23.33
N LEU A 301 -8.28 -11.86 23.91
CA LEU A 301 -7.45 -10.68 23.66
C LEU A 301 -6.96 -10.13 25.00
N GLN A 302 -5.65 -10.06 25.18
CA GLN A 302 -5.01 -9.47 26.34
C GLN A 302 -4.38 -8.13 25.97
N LEU A 303 -4.78 -7.08 26.70
CA LEU A 303 -4.25 -5.73 26.56
C LEU A 303 -3.49 -5.36 27.83
N THR A 304 -2.22 -4.99 27.67
CA THR A 304 -1.32 -4.56 28.75
C THR A 304 -0.73 -3.19 28.43
N LYS A 305 -0.35 -2.43 29.46
CA LYS A 305 0.13 -1.03 29.32
C LYS A 305 -0.93 -0.14 28.65
N GLY A 306 -0.53 0.95 28.01
CA GLY A 306 -1.39 1.78 27.17
C GLY A 306 -2.64 2.35 27.86
N ASN A 307 -3.52 2.90 27.03
CA ASN A 307 -4.80 3.46 27.45
C ASN A 307 -5.94 2.89 26.62
N LEU A 308 -7.01 2.45 27.28
CA LEU A 308 -8.29 2.16 26.64
C LEU A 308 -9.26 3.29 26.99
N LEU A 309 -9.63 4.09 25.99
CA LEU A 309 -10.60 5.18 26.14
C LEU A 309 -11.96 4.70 25.65
N ILE A 310 -12.99 4.96 26.45
CA ILE A 310 -14.37 4.55 26.18
C ILE A 310 -15.24 5.80 26.12
N ASP A 311 -15.85 6.06 24.96
CA ASP A 311 -16.85 7.11 24.77
C ASP A 311 -18.08 6.55 24.06
N GLY A 312 -19.25 7.13 24.35
CA GLY A 312 -20.54 6.58 23.97
C GLY A 312 -20.78 5.14 24.48
N LYS A 313 -21.72 4.43 23.86
CA LYS A 313 -22.05 3.05 24.23
C LYS A 313 -21.13 2.05 23.51
N VAL A 314 -20.16 1.49 24.23
CA VAL A 314 -19.21 0.50 23.71
C VAL A 314 -19.64 -0.92 24.06
N GLY A 315 -19.69 -1.79 23.06
CA GLY A 315 -19.94 -3.21 23.24
C GLY A 315 -18.65 -4.00 23.45
N ILE A 316 -18.65 -4.93 24.39
CA ILE A 316 -17.59 -5.92 24.59
C ILE A 316 -18.19 -7.30 24.33
N GLN A 317 -17.56 -8.06 23.43
CA GLN A 317 -17.99 -9.40 23.05
C GLN A 317 -16.81 -10.37 23.08
N SER A 318 -17.03 -11.58 23.56
CA SER A 318 -16.04 -12.63 23.47
C SER A 318 -16.72 -13.97 23.22
N ASP A 319 -16.15 -14.79 22.34
CA ASP A 319 -16.60 -16.17 22.09
C ASP A 319 -16.10 -17.15 23.18
N ALA A 320 -15.38 -16.63 24.19
CA ALA A 320 -14.79 -17.37 25.29
C ALA A 320 -15.78 -18.27 26.04
N ILE A 321 -15.35 -19.50 26.32
CA ILE A 321 -16.07 -20.43 27.20
C ILE A 321 -15.49 -20.43 28.62
N SER A 322 -14.29 -19.87 28.80
CA SER A 322 -13.66 -19.67 30.11
C SER A 322 -13.05 -18.28 30.27
N SER A 323 -12.83 -17.85 31.52
CA SER A 323 -12.17 -16.57 31.80
C SER A 323 -10.74 -16.44 31.24
N ALA A 324 -10.06 -17.56 30.93
CA ALA A 324 -8.71 -17.54 30.35
C ALA A 324 -8.72 -17.14 28.85
N GLU A 325 -9.87 -17.23 28.20
CA GLU A 325 -10.09 -16.94 26.78
C GLU A 325 -10.79 -15.60 26.56
N GLY A 326 -11.09 -14.86 27.63
CA GLY A 326 -11.83 -13.60 27.55
C GLY A 326 -11.03 -12.44 26.96
N ILE A 327 -11.64 -11.26 27.02
CA ILE A 327 -10.90 -10.01 26.88
C ILE A 327 -10.29 -9.67 28.25
N ILE A 328 -8.97 -9.53 28.32
CA ILE A 328 -8.19 -9.44 29.55
C ILE A 328 -7.47 -8.09 29.62
N PHE A 329 -7.62 -7.38 30.72
CA PHE A 329 -6.91 -6.13 31.01
C PHE A 329 -5.79 -6.38 32.02
N GLY A 330 -4.55 -6.04 31.67
CA GLY A 330 -3.37 -6.29 32.51
C GLY A 330 -2.88 -7.74 32.46
N ASN A 331 -1.80 -8.04 33.20
CA ASN A 331 -1.21 -9.39 33.26
C ASN A 331 -1.25 -10.05 34.65
N GLY A 332 -1.53 -9.29 35.71
CA GLY A 332 -1.57 -9.79 37.09
C GLY A 332 -0.19 -10.14 37.67
N ILE A 333 0.89 -9.69 37.02
CA ILE A 333 2.27 -9.96 37.42
C ILE A 333 2.94 -8.68 37.92
N ASP A 334 2.79 -7.57 37.20
CA ASP A 334 3.44 -6.31 37.53
C ASP A 334 2.59 -5.09 37.14
N ALA A 335 2.62 -4.04 37.97
CA ALA A 335 1.84 -2.83 37.74
C ALA A 335 2.29 -2.02 36.50
N SER A 336 3.49 -2.30 35.94
CA SER A 336 3.95 -1.63 34.72
C SER A 336 3.24 -2.14 33.46
N SER A 337 2.58 -3.30 33.57
CA SER A 337 1.77 -3.91 32.52
C SER A 337 0.28 -3.64 32.68
N ASP A 338 -0.14 -2.85 33.68
CA ASP A 338 -1.54 -2.50 33.88
C ASP A 338 -2.08 -1.66 32.71
N LEU A 339 -3.29 -2.00 32.25
CA LEU A 339 -4.02 -1.22 31.26
C LEU A 339 -4.77 -0.09 31.93
N LYS A 340 -4.53 1.16 31.51
CA LYS A 340 -5.33 2.29 31.99
C LYS A 340 -6.65 2.38 31.23
N VAL A 341 -7.76 2.13 31.91
CA VAL A 341 -9.11 2.29 31.33
C VAL A 341 -9.69 3.64 31.75
N VAL A 342 -10.12 4.44 30.77
CA VAL A 342 -10.74 5.75 30.99
C VAL A 342 -12.12 5.76 30.35
N ILE A 343 -13.16 5.90 31.18
CA ILE A 343 -14.54 6.02 30.72
C ILE A 343 -14.89 7.52 30.71
N MET A 344 -15.21 8.04 29.52
CA MET A 344 -15.60 9.43 29.31
C MET A 344 -17.00 9.70 29.90
N PRO A 345 -17.42 10.97 30.10
CA PRO A 345 -18.72 11.28 30.72
C PRO A 345 -19.95 10.64 30.07
N GLU A 346 -19.91 10.40 28.76
CA GLU A 346 -20.97 9.70 28.00
C GLU A 346 -20.63 8.22 27.72
N GLY A 347 -19.48 7.76 28.21
CA GLY A 347 -18.96 6.41 28.02
C GLY A 347 -19.71 5.37 28.84
N ASN A 348 -20.05 4.25 28.22
CA ASN A 348 -20.58 3.07 28.87
C ASN A 348 -19.97 1.80 28.24
N ILE A 349 -19.68 0.81 29.08
CA ILE A 349 -19.26 -0.52 28.65
C ILE A 349 -20.43 -1.48 28.85
N GLU A 350 -20.88 -2.13 27.78
CA GLU A 350 -21.86 -3.21 27.81
C GLU A 350 -21.17 -4.53 27.47
N LEU A 351 -21.08 -5.45 28.44
CA LEU A 351 -20.65 -6.82 28.17
C LEU A 351 -21.82 -7.57 27.52
N GLN A 352 -21.72 -7.81 26.22
CA GLN A 352 -22.78 -8.40 25.41
C GLN A 352 -22.70 -9.94 25.37
N SER A 353 -21.49 -10.49 25.46
CA SER A 353 -21.25 -11.94 25.53
C SER A 353 -19.84 -12.25 26.07
N GLY A 354 -19.64 -13.48 26.57
CA GLY A 354 -18.34 -14.01 26.98
C GLY A 354 -17.82 -13.47 28.30
N TYR A 355 -16.50 -13.28 28.39
CA TYR A 355 -15.81 -12.86 29.61
C TYR A 355 -14.99 -11.58 29.38
N LEU A 356 -15.10 -10.65 30.34
CA LEU A 356 -14.21 -9.53 30.52
C LEU A 356 -13.49 -9.68 31.86
N VAL A 357 -12.16 -9.72 31.85
CA VAL A 357 -11.35 -10.03 33.03
C VAL A 357 -10.39 -8.89 33.31
N ASN A 358 -10.40 -8.41 34.55
CA ASN A 358 -9.41 -7.44 35.02
C ASN A 358 -8.31 -8.16 35.83
N LYS A 359 -7.08 -8.03 35.37
CA LYS A 359 -5.84 -8.49 36.02
C LYS A 359 -4.88 -7.34 36.34
N ASN A 360 -5.33 -6.09 36.28
CA ASN A 360 -4.53 -4.97 36.79
C ASN A 360 -4.28 -5.14 38.31
N LEU A 361 -3.13 -4.68 38.81
CA LEU A 361 -2.68 -4.92 40.19
C LEU A 361 -3.01 -3.80 41.19
N SER A 362 -3.70 -2.74 40.76
CA SER A 362 -4.13 -1.55 41.52
C SER A 362 -3.06 -0.51 41.87
#